data_AF-A0A1V4IUC6-F1
#
_entry.id   AF-A0A1V4IUC6-F1
#
_cell.length_a   1.000
_cell.length_b   1.000
_cell.length_c   1.000
_cell.angle_alpha   90.00
_cell.angle_beta   90.00
_cell.angle_gamma   90.00
#
_symmetry.space_group_name_H-M   'P 1'
#
loop_
_entity.id
_entity.type
_entity.pdbx_description
1 polymer ?
#
loop_
_entity_poly.entity_id
_entity_poly.type
_entity_poly.pdbx_seq_one_letter_code
_entity_poly.pdbx_strand_id
1 'polypeptide(L)'
;MKETENAKILLDRIRTEKSRYCKDQFGVIINIAENLDDKTILEAVDYCVKMKLWSAGILKDALEYFSQKKLSIVDKIFPDTKDYIPSKYSNVKPQIRDISEYCKALKGDKDTWKN
;
A
#
# COMPACT_ATOMS: atom_id res chain seq x y z
N MET A 1 -10.92 -15.91 -18.75
CA MET A 1 -11.47 -16.59 -17.56
C MET A 1 -10.68 -16.36 -16.27
N LYS A 2 -9.39 -15.97 -16.30
CA LYS A 2 -8.58 -15.72 -15.08
C LYS A 2 -9.06 -14.50 -14.27
N GLU A 3 -9.62 -13.53 -14.97
CA GLU A 3 -10.11 -12.23 -14.48
C GLU A 3 -11.24 -12.36 -13.45
N THR A 4 -12.13 -13.35 -13.63
CA THR A 4 -13.22 -13.62 -12.69
C THR A 4 -12.75 -14.40 -11.46
N GLU A 5 -11.62 -15.09 -11.53
CA GLU A 5 -11.13 -15.94 -10.45
C GLU A 5 -10.57 -15.13 -9.28
N ASN A 6 -9.77 -14.11 -9.58
CA ASN A 6 -9.23 -13.22 -8.53
C ASN A 6 -10.33 -12.43 -7.81
N ALA A 7 -11.39 -12.04 -8.53
CA ALA A 7 -12.55 -11.40 -7.90
C ALA A 7 -13.24 -12.36 -6.90
N LYS A 8 -13.41 -13.63 -7.25
CA LYS A 8 -13.95 -14.64 -6.32
C LYS A 8 -13.06 -14.83 -5.11
N ILE A 9 -11.75 -15.01 -5.33
CA ILE A 9 -10.76 -15.14 -4.24
C ILE A 9 -10.86 -13.95 -3.29
N LEU A 10 -10.87 -12.72 -3.81
CA LEU A 10 -10.98 -11.51 -3.00
C LEU A 10 -12.26 -11.51 -2.14
N LEU A 11 -13.41 -11.80 -2.73
CA LEU A 11 -14.69 -11.79 -2.03
C LEU A 11 -14.78 -12.91 -0.98
N ASP A 12 -14.31 -14.13 -1.28
CA ASP A 12 -14.30 -15.25 -0.35
C ASP A 12 -13.38 -14.99 0.85
N ARG A 13 -12.22 -14.37 0.60
CA ARG A 13 -11.29 -13.98 1.67
C ARG A 13 -11.86 -12.87 2.54
N ILE A 14 -12.51 -11.86 1.95
CA ILE A 14 -13.22 -10.82 2.71
C ILE A 14 -14.34 -11.43 3.57
N ARG A 15 -15.13 -12.35 3.01
CA ARG A 15 -16.20 -13.05 3.75
C ARG A 15 -15.65 -13.81 4.97
N THR A 16 -14.49 -14.45 4.80
CA THR A 16 -13.88 -15.27 5.86
C THR A 16 -13.20 -14.41 6.92
N GLU A 17 -12.36 -13.45 6.51
CA GLU A 17 -11.54 -12.64 7.43
C GLU A 17 -12.32 -11.49 8.07
N LYS A 18 -13.34 -10.96 7.39
CA LYS A 18 -14.20 -9.88 7.87
C LYS A 18 -15.65 -10.36 8.08
N SER A 19 -15.84 -11.60 8.53
CA SER A 19 -17.15 -12.24 8.66
C SER A 19 -18.22 -11.38 9.36
N ARG A 20 -17.87 -10.74 10.49
CA ARG A 20 -18.77 -9.84 11.23
C ARG A 20 -19.26 -8.65 10.39
N TYR A 21 -18.42 -8.12 9.52
CA TYR A 21 -18.66 -6.90 8.73
C TYR A 21 -18.79 -7.19 7.22
N CYS A 22 -18.97 -8.46 6.83
CA CYS A 22 -18.89 -8.85 5.42
C CYS A 22 -19.96 -8.15 4.57
N LYS A 23 -21.17 -7.96 5.12
CA LYS A 23 -22.26 -7.24 4.45
C LYS A 23 -21.87 -5.79 4.16
N ASP A 24 -21.31 -5.09 5.13
CA ASP A 24 -20.91 -3.69 4.97
C ASP A 24 -19.75 -3.56 3.97
N GLN A 25 -18.77 -4.46 4.06
CA GLN A 25 -17.66 -4.54 3.12
C GLN A 25 -18.17 -4.76 1.69
N PHE A 26 -19.10 -5.68 1.48
CA PHE A 26 -19.68 -5.92 0.15
C PHE A 26 -20.54 -4.75 -0.33
N GLY A 27 -21.29 -4.10 0.56
CA GLY A 27 -22.02 -2.87 0.21
C GLY A 27 -21.07 -1.78 -0.31
N VAL A 28 -19.92 -1.61 0.33
CA VAL A 28 -18.89 -0.66 -0.14
C VAL A 28 -18.35 -1.08 -1.51
N ILE A 29 -18.04 -2.36 -1.74
CA ILE A 29 -17.53 -2.84 -3.03
C ILE A 29 -18.55 -2.62 -4.15
N ILE A 30 -19.83 -2.91 -3.92
CA ILE A 30 -20.91 -2.69 -4.89
C ILE A 30 -20.97 -1.20 -5.28
N ASN A 31 -21.05 -0.31 -4.29
CA ASN A 31 -21.14 1.13 -4.54
C ASN A 31 -19.94 1.68 -5.34
N ILE A 32 -18.75 1.13 -5.11
CA ILE A 32 -17.54 1.57 -5.82
C ILE A 32 -17.53 1.03 -7.26
N ALA A 33 -17.95 -0.22 -7.47
CA ALA A 33 -17.90 -0.86 -8.78
C ALA A 33 -18.87 -0.25 -9.81
N GLU A 34 -19.96 0.38 -9.38
CA GLU A 34 -20.98 0.97 -10.27
C GLU A 34 -20.47 2.13 -11.14
N ASN A 35 -19.36 2.80 -10.76
CA ASN A 35 -18.91 4.05 -11.37
C ASN A 35 -17.52 3.98 -12.00
N LEU A 36 -16.95 2.79 -12.21
CA LEU A 36 -15.54 2.62 -12.62
C LEU A 36 -15.39 1.75 -13.86
N ASP A 37 -14.30 1.96 -14.62
CA ASP A 37 -14.00 1.15 -15.78
C ASP A 37 -13.48 -0.23 -15.39
N ASP A 38 -13.95 -1.26 -16.13
CA ASP A 38 -13.62 -2.67 -15.88
C ASP A 38 -12.12 -2.93 -15.78
N LYS A 39 -11.30 -2.17 -16.55
CA LYS A 39 -9.84 -2.33 -16.53
C LYS A 39 -9.22 -1.86 -15.22
N THR A 40 -9.64 -0.73 -14.64
CA THR A 40 -9.13 -0.28 -13.32
C THR A 40 -9.56 -1.26 -12.24
N ILE A 41 -10.80 -1.76 -12.32
CA ILE A 41 -11.31 -2.76 -11.39
C ILE A 41 -10.44 -4.02 -11.43
N LEU A 42 -10.12 -4.50 -12.62
CA LEU A 42 -9.27 -5.67 -12.79
C LEU A 42 -7.88 -5.48 -12.18
N GLU A 43 -7.22 -4.37 -12.49
CA GLU A 43 -5.87 -4.07 -11.99
C GLU A 43 -5.84 -3.97 -10.45
N ALA A 44 -6.85 -3.34 -9.85
CA ALA A 44 -6.97 -3.21 -8.41
C ALA A 44 -7.24 -4.57 -7.72
N VAL A 45 -8.15 -5.38 -8.29
CA VAL A 45 -8.45 -6.72 -7.76
C VAL A 45 -7.22 -7.62 -7.80
N ASP A 46 -6.51 -7.65 -8.93
CA ASP A 46 -5.28 -8.42 -9.09
C ASP A 46 -4.20 -8.01 -8.08
N TYR A 47 -4.05 -6.69 -7.86
CA TYR A 47 -3.14 -6.15 -6.86
C TYR A 47 -3.51 -6.60 -5.44
N CYS A 48 -4.78 -6.47 -5.06
CA CYS A 48 -5.26 -6.90 -3.74
C CYS A 48 -5.04 -8.40 -3.52
N VAL A 49 -5.32 -9.25 -4.51
CA VAL A 49 -5.08 -10.69 -4.40
C VAL A 49 -3.60 -11.02 -4.28
N LYS A 50 -2.74 -10.42 -5.13
CA LYS A 50 -1.28 -10.64 -5.11
C LYS A 50 -0.66 -10.24 -3.77
N MET A 51 -1.12 -9.14 -3.19
CA MET A 51 -0.64 -8.59 -1.92
C MET A 51 -1.37 -9.14 -0.69
N LYS A 52 -2.38 -10.00 -0.90
CA LYS A 52 -3.24 -10.58 0.14
C LYS A 52 -3.94 -9.53 1.01
N LEU A 53 -4.56 -8.54 0.37
CA LEU A 53 -5.25 -7.42 0.98
C LEU A 53 -6.76 -7.63 0.94
N TRP A 54 -7.36 -8.00 2.08
CA TRP A 54 -8.75 -8.47 2.15
C TRP A 54 -9.67 -7.45 2.83
N SER A 55 -9.91 -6.33 2.16
CA SER A 55 -10.71 -5.21 2.66
C SER A 55 -11.28 -4.39 1.51
N ALA A 56 -12.54 -3.99 1.62
CA ALA A 56 -13.20 -3.06 0.69
C ALA A 56 -12.55 -1.67 0.72
N GLY A 57 -12.08 -1.21 1.89
CA GLY A 57 -11.35 0.05 2.02
C GLY A 57 -10.04 0.02 1.24
N ILE A 58 -9.28 -1.08 1.36
CA ILE A 58 -8.02 -1.22 0.62
C ILE A 58 -8.26 -1.37 -0.88
N LEU A 59 -9.33 -2.05 -1.28
CA LEU A 59 -9.73 -2.10 -2.69
C LEU A 59 -10.06 -0.70 -3.22
N LYS A 60 -10.78 0.12 -2.44
CA LYS A 60 -11.06 1.51 -2.80
C LYS A 60 -9.78 2.32 -3.03
N ASP A 61 -8.84 2.23 -2.09
CA ASP A 61 -7.56 2.94 -2.19
C ASP A 61 -6.75 2.47 -3.42
N ALA A 62 -6.77 1.16 -3.70
CA ALA A 62 -6.13 0.60 -4.89
C ALA A 62 -6.78 1.12 -6.17
N LEU A 63 -8.11 1.19 -6.24
CA LEU A 63 -8.84 1.73 -7.39
C LEU A 63 -8.50 3.21 -7.62
N GLU A 64 -8.44 4.01 -6.56
CA GLU A 64 -8.02 5.41 -6.65
C GLU A 64 -6.58 5.52 -7.17
N TYR A 65 -5.67 4.71 -6.65
CA TYR A 65 -4.28 4.67 -7.13
C TYR A 65 -4.19 4.33 -8.63
N PHE A 66 -4.89 3.31 -9.11
CA PHE A 66 -4.82 2.92 -10.52
C PHE A 66 -5.54 3.92 -11.44
N SER A 67 -6.62 4.55 -10.97
CA SER A 67 -7.29 5.64 -11.67
C SER A 67 -6.36 6.86 -11.82
N GLN A 68 -5.71 7.30 -10.74
CA GLN A 68 -4.72 8.39 -10.78
C GLN A 68 -3.47 8.01 -11.57
N LYS A 69 -3.03 6.75 -11.54
CA LYS A 69 -1.87 6.29 -12.31
C LYS A 69 -2.12 6.45 -13.81
N LYS A 70 -3.33 6.13 -14.30
CA LYS A 70 -3.72 6.34 -15.71
C LYS A 70 -3.61 7.82 -16.11
N LEU A 71 -4.03 8.74 -15.25
CA LEU A 71 -3.87 10.18 -15.46
C LEU A 71 -2.38 10.58 -15.45
N SER A 72 -1.61 10.07 -14.50
CA SER A 72 -0.20 10.46 -14.33
C SER A 72 0.73 10.00 -15.46
N ILE A 73 0.40 8.91 -16.18
CA ILE A 73 1.20 8.45 -17.33
C ILE A 73 1.13 9.47 -18.48
N VAL A 74 0.05 10.25 -18.57
CA VAL A 74 -0.11 11.30 -19.59
C VAL A 74 0.69 12.55 -19.23
N ASP A 75 0.86 12.86 -17.95
CA ASP A 75 1.43 14.13 -17.47
C ASP A 75 2.87 14.05 -16.93
N LYS A 76 3.47 12.86 -16.87
CA LYS A 76 4.82 12.67 -16.31
C LYS A 76 5.92 12.93 -17.34
N ILE A 77 6.13 14.20 -17.67
CA ILE A 77 7.47 14.71 -18.01
C ILE A 77 8.20 14.85 -16.68
N PHE A 78 8.79 13.77 -16.18
CA PHE A 78 9.76 13.90 -15.09
C PHE A 78 11.01 14.54 -15.69
N PRO A 79 11.47 15.72 -15.21
CA PRO A 79 12.84 16.11 -15.47
C PRO A 79 13.74 15.02 -14.87
N ASP A 80 14.77 14.60 -15.59
CA ASP A 80 15.80 13.67 -15.07
C ASP A 80 16.37 14.27 -13.78
N THR A 81 15.86 13.86 -12.61
CA THR A 81 16.28 14.38 -11.29
C THR A 81 17.58 13.72 -10.81
N LYS A 82 18.40 13.21 -11.72
CA LYS A 82 19.66 12.56 -11.39
C LYS A 82 20.65 13.48 -10.65
N ASP A 83 20.48 14.81 -10.74
CA ASP A 83 21.53 15.74 -10.35
C ASP A 83 21.19 16.77 -9.26
N TYR A 84 20.12 16.63 -8.48
CA TYR A 84 19.82 17.59 -7.41
C TYR A 84 20.06 17.02 -6.00
N ILE A 85 21.28 16.53 -5.75
CA ILE A 85 21.81 16.51 -4.39
C ILE A 85 22.57 17.82 -4.22
N PRO A 86 22.11 18.77 -3.38
CA PRO A 86 22.86 20.00 -3.14
C PRO A 86 24.29 19.66 -2.74
N SER A 87 25.29 20.38 -3.27
CA SER A 87 26.71 20.09 -3.04
C SER A 87 27.11 19.95 -1.56
N LYS A 88 26.37 20.61 -0.66
CA LYS A 88 26.53 20.47 0.80
C LYS A 88 26.31 19.04 1.32
N TYR A 89 25.53 18.22 0.61
CA TYR A 89 25.15 16.86 0.99
C TYR A 89 25.81 15.78 0.13
N SER A 90 26.61 16.14 -0.87
CA SER A 90 27.23 15.16 -1.79
C SER A 90 28.26 14.24 -1.12
N ASN A 91 28.83 14.67 0.01
CA ASN A 91 29.89 13.95 0.73
C ASN A 91 29.41 13.34 2.07
N VAL A 92 28.11 13.28 2.33
CA VAL A 92 27.57 12.68 3.56
C VAL A 92 27.66 11.16 3.44
N LYS A 93 28.63 10.56 4.13
CA LYS A 93 28.70 9.10 4.32
C LYS A 93 28.02 8.74 5.64
N PRO A 94 26.95 7.94 5.64
CA PRO A 94 26.33 7.49 6.88
C PRO A 94 27.32 6.63 7.67
N GLN A 95 27.35 6.82 8.99
CA GLN A 95 28.09 5.93 9.87
C GLN A 95 27.35 4.60 9.98
N ILE A 96 28.07 3.50 9.79
CA ILE A 96 27.55 2.16 10.04
C ILE A 96 27.75 1.88 11.54
N ARG A 97 26.65 1.83 12.29
CA ARG A 97 26.68 1.50 13.73
C ARG A 97 26.60 -0.01 13.94
N ASP A 98 27.17 -0.48 15.04
CA ASP A 98 27.10 -1.88 15.44
C ASP A 98 25.67 -2.26 15.85
N ILE A 99 25.21 -3.45 15.47
CA ILE A 99 23.86 -3.93 15.78
C ILE A 99 23.58 -3.99 17.29
N SER A 100 24.62 -4.17 18.10
CA SER A 100 24.54 -4.20 19.57
C SER A 100 24.05 -2.89 20.17
N GLU A 101 24.28 -1.76 19.51
CA GLU A 101 23.79 -0.45 19.95
C GLU A 101 22.26 -0.37 19.88
N TYR A 102 21.68 -0.89 18.79
CA TYR A 102 20.24 -1.00 18.63
C TYR A 102 19.64 -1.99 19.63
N CYS A 103 20.30 -3.12 19.86
CA CYS A 103 19.87 -4.09 20.86
C CYS A 103 19.87 -3.49 22.28
N LYS A 104 20.85 -2.65 22.62
CA LYS A 104 20.90 -1.93 23.91
C LYS A 104 19.77 -0.93 24.02
N ALA A 105 19.58 -0.07 23.01
CA ALA A 105 18.51 0.92 22.99
C ALA A 105 17.11 0.28 23.12
N LEU A 106 16.90 -0.88 22.47
CA LEU A 106 15.64 -1.62 22.54
C LEU A 106 15.42 -2.35 23.87
N LYS A 107 16.48 -2.67 24.61
CA LYS A 107 16.38 -3.38 25.90
C LYS A 107 15.82 -2.51 27.02
N GLY A 108 15.73 -1.19 26.79
CA GLY A 108 15.31 -0.19 27.76
C GLY A 108 16.38 0.04 28.82
N ASP A 109 16.87 1.26 28.95
CA ASP A 109 17.74 1.59 30.08
C ASP A 109 16.94 1.44 31.39
N LYS A 110 17.49 0.65 32.31
CA LYS A 110 16.98 0.54 33.68
C LYS A 110 17.39 1.73 34.55
N ASP A 111 17.99 2.75 33.94
CA ASP A 111 18.38 3.95 34.64
C ASP A 111 17.12 4.71 35.06
N THR A 112 16.79 4.55 36.34
CA THR A 112 15.81 5.39 37.02
C THR A 112 16.26 6.83 36.86
N TRP A 113 15.45 7.65 36.20
CA TRP A 113 15.59 9.10 36.20
C TRP A 113 15.67 9.59 37.64
N LYS A 114 16.86 9.98 38.09
CA LYS A 114 17.05 10.64 39.38
C LYS A 114 16.67 12.10 39.18
N ASN A 115 15.48 12.47 39.64
CA ASN A 115 15.13 13.85 39.96
C ASN A 115 15.76 14.24 41.29
#